data_AF-A0A158GMF3-F1
#
_entry.id   AF-A0A158GMF3-F1
#
_cell.length_a   1.000
_cell.length_b   1.000
_cell.length_c   1.000
_cell.angle_alpha   90.00
_cell.angle_beta   90.00
_cell.angle_gamma   90.00
#
_symmetry.space_group_name_H-M   'P 1'
#
loop_
_entity.id
_entity.type
_entity.pdbx_description
1 polymer ?
#
loop_
_entity_poly.entity_id
_entity_poly.type
_entity_poly.pdbx_seq_one_letter_code
_entity_poly.pdbx_strand_id
1 'polypeptide(L)'
;MNKHSKTEALDDNPEWTDAEFAQARPAAEVLPELYGQERARELMRPRGRPKLENPKLPVKLRIDPDVVDAYKAQGDGWQTRMNAALRHYAKSHGLMR
;
A
#
# COMPACT_ATOMS: atom_id res chain seq x y z
N MET A 1 10.10 23.74 11.24
CA MET A 1 9.96 23.16 12.59
C MET A 1 10.80 21.88 12.63
N ASN A 2 12.02 21.98 13.14
CA ASN A 2 12.95 20.86 13.23
C ASN A 2 12.62 19.99 14.45
N LYS A 3 12.29 18.72 14.21
CA LYS A 3 12.44 17.64 15.20
C LYS A 3 12.98 16.40 14.48
N HIS A 4 14.28 16.39 14.25
CA HIS A 4 15.01 15.13 14.16
C HIS A 4 15.74 14.99 15.49
N SER A 5 15.03 14.52 16.51
CA SER A 5 15.69 13.94 17.68
C SER A 5 16.34 12.66 17.17
N LYS A 6 17.67 12.69 17.05
CA LYS A 6 18.48 11.53 16.71
C LYS A 6 18.16 10.44 17.74
N THR A 7 17.44 9.39 17.34
CA THR A 7 17.32 8.17 18.13
C THR A 7 18.73 7.59 18.20
N GLU A 8 19.38 7.73 19.34
CA GLU A 8 20.58 6.94 19.63
C GLU A 8 20.16 5.48 19.51
N ALA A 9 20.89 4.72 18.69
CA ALA A 9 20.69 3.29 18.61
C ALA A 9 21.03 2.71 19.98
N LEU A 10 20.02 2.27 20.73
CA LEU A 10 20.19 1.45 21.91
C LEU A 10 20.67 0.07 21.41
N ASP A 11 21.96 -0.05 21.17
CA ASP A 11 22.66 -1.24 20.62
C ASP A 11 22.86 -2.34 21.68
N ASP A 12 22.40 -2.10 22.91
CA ASP A 12 22.54 -3.04 24.04
C ASP A 12 21.48 -4.15 24.04
N ASN A 13 20.59 -4.22 23.04
CA ASN A 13 19.60 -5.30 22.95
C ASN A 13 20.28 -6.57 22.41
N PRO A 14 20.39 -7.65 23.19
CA PRO A 14 21.04 -8.87 22.72
C PRO A 14 20.32 -9.45 21.51
N GLU A 15 21.10 -10.06 20.62
CA GLU A 15 20.55 -10.80 19.49
C GLU A 15 19.68 -11.96 19.98
N TRP A 16 18.51 -12.11 19.37
CA TRP A 16 17.59 -13.18 19.70
C TRP A 16 18.13 -14.51 19.18
N THR A 17 18.27 -15.47 20.08
CA THR A 17 18.63 -16.86 19.76
C THR A 17 17.43 -17.64 19.22
N ASP A 18 17.68 -18.74 18.51
CA ASP A 18 16.62 -19.62 18.01
C ASP A 18 15.72 -20.17 19.13
N ALA A 19 16.29 -20.42 20.31
CA ALA A 19 15.57 -20.89 21.49
C ALA A 19 14.60 -19.83 22.06
N GLU A 20 14.95 -18.55 21.94
CA GLU A 20 14.09 -17.43 22.35
C GLU A 20 12.96 -17.21 21.34
N PHE A 21 13.25 -17.32 20.04
CA PHE A 21 12.21 -17.30 19.00
C PHE A 21 11.20 -18.43 19.18
N ALA A 22 11.65 -19.64 19.56
CA ALA A 22 10.77 -20.77 19.82
C ALA A 22 9.79 -20.54 21.00
N GLN A 23 10.12 -19.62 21.92
CA GLN A 23 9.28 -19.27 23.07
C GLN A 23 8.39 -18.04 22.81
N ALA A 24 8.54 -17.39 21.65
CA ALA A 24 7.76 -16.20 21.31
C ALA A 24 6.27 -16.53 21.19
N ARG A 25 5.42 -15.67 21.75
CA ARG A 25 3.96 -15.80 21.69
C ARG A 25 3.36 -14.77 20.74
N PRO A 26 2.27 -15.09 20.02
CA PRO A 26 1.59 -14.13 19.16
C PRO A 26 1.13 -12.89 19.93
N ALA A 27 1.32 -11.71 19.34
CA ALA A 27 0.91 -10.44 19.94
C ALA A 27 -0.59 -10.40 20.28
N ALA A 28 -1.43 -11.11 19.51
CA ALA A 28 -2.87 -11.22 19.77
C ALA A 28 -3.20 -11.92 21.10
N GLU A 29 -2.30 -12.77 21.61
CA GLU A 29 -2.48 -13.46 22.89
C GLU A 29 -1.90 -12.65 24.06
N VAL A 30 -0.78 -11.96 23.84
CA VAL A 30 -0.04 -11.27 24.91
C VAL A 30 -0.53 -9.84 25.14
N LEU A 31 -0.83 -9.09 24.08
CA LEU A 31 -1.22 -7.67 24.21
C LEU A 31 -2.49 -7.45 25.04
N PRO A 32 -3.56 -8.28 24.95
CA PRO A 32 -4.73 -8.10 25.80
C PRO A 32 -4.45 -8.33 27.28
N GLU A 33 -3.53 -9.22 27.62
CA GLU A 33 -3.08 -9.48 28.99
C GLU A 33 -2.31 -8.28 29.55
N LEU A 34 -1.42 -7.68 28.75
CA LEU A 34 -0.58 -6.57 29.18
C LEU A 34 -1.29 -5.20 29.23
N TYR A 35 -2.19 -4.93 28.28
CA TYR A 35 -2.75 -3.59 28.06
C TYR A 35 -4.28 -3.53 28.14
N GLY A 36 -4.94 -4.66 28.37
CA GLY A 36 -6.40 -4.77 28.31
C GLY A 36 -6.93 -4.89 26.88
N GLN A 37 -8.16 -5.40 26.76
CA GLN A 37 -8.78 -5.77 25.48
C GLN A 37 -8.92 -4.60 24.50
N GLU A 38 -9.32 -3.42 24.97
CA GLU A 38 -9.56 -2.26 24.09
C GLU A 38 -8.26 -1.72 23.50
N ARG A 39 -7.23 -1.53 24.34
CA ARG A 39 -5.95 -0.99 23.89
C ARG A 39 -5.20 -1.96 22.99
N ALA A 40 -5.27 -3.26 23.29
CA ALA A 40 -4.70 -4.30 22.44
C ALA A 40 -5.30 -4.29 21.02
N ARG A 41 -6.63 -4.13 20.89
CA ARG A 41 -7.30 -4.01 19.59
C ARG A 41 -6.83 -2.80 18.79
N GLU A 42 -6.60 -1.67 19.46
CA GLU A 42 -6.11 -0.46 18.80
C GLU A 42 -4.68 -0.63 18.28
N LEU A 43 -3.80 -1.25 19.07
CA LEU A 43 -2.42 -1.54 18.69
C LEU A 43 -2.32 -2.52 17.51
N MET A 44 -3.25 -3.48 17.44
CA MET A 44 -3.33 -4.47 16.36
C MET A 44 -4.09 -3.98 15.13
N ARG A 45 -4.62 -2.76 15.13
CA ARG A 45 -5.35 -2.24 13.98
C ARG A 45 -4.40 -2.04 12.81
N PRO A 46 -4.67 -2.61 11.62
CA PRO A 46 -3.82 -2.45 10.45
C PRO A 46 -3.64 -0.95 10.16
N ARG A 47 -2.37 -0.53 10.12
CA ARG A 47 -1.99 0.85 9.83
C ARG A 47 -1.83 1.01 8.32
N GLY A 48 -2.32 2.12 7.77
CA GLY A 48 -2.20 2.44 6.35
C GLY A 48 -3.53 2.78 5.69
N ARG A 49 -3.48 3.15 4.40
CA ARG A 49 -4.69 3.38 3.61
C ARG A 49 -5.46 2.07 3.50
N PRO A 50 -6.80 2.07 3.67
CA PRO A 50 -7.61 0.89 3.41
C PRO A 50 -7.30 0.29 2.03
N LYS A 51 -7.23 -1.04 1.97
CA LYS A 51 -7.03 -1.74 0.70
C LYS A 51 -8.17 -1.36 -0.25
N LEU A 52 -7.84 -0.94 -1.47
CA LEU A 52 -8.84 -0.71 -2.50
C LEU A 52 -9.40 -2.09 -2.93
N GLU A 53 -10.72 -2.22 -2.97
CA GLU A 53 -11.39 -3.44 -3.45
C GLU A 53 -11.04 -3.76 -4.91
N ASN A 54 -10.92 -2.73 -5.75
CA ASN A 54 -10.57 -2.88 -7.17
C ASN A 54 -9.49 -1.87 -7.59
N PRO A 55 -8.21 -2.15 -7.32
CA PRO A 55 -7.11 -1.26 -7.70
C PRO A 55 -6.89 -1.27 -9.22
N LYS A 56 -6.35 -0.17 -9.76
CA LYS A 56 -5.88 -0.15 -11.15
C LYS A 56 -4.75 -1.18 -11.31
N LEU A 57 -4.86 -2.04 -12.31
CA LEU A 57 -3.83 -3.04 -12.61
C LEU A 57 -2.71 -2.39 -13.46
N PRO A 58 -1.44 -2.44 -13.01
CA PRO A 58 -0.33 -1.99 -13.83
C PRO A 58 -0.07 -3.01 -14.95
N VAL A 59 -0.31 -2.60 -16.21
CA VAL A 59 -0.08 -3.44 -17.39
C VAL A 59 1.10 -2.89 -18.18
N LYS A 60 2.03 -3.78 -18.60
CA LYS A 60 3.07 -3.43 -19.57
C LYS A 60 2.49 -3.58 -20.98
N LEU A 61 2.19 -2.45 -21.62
CA LEU A 61 1.63 -2.38 -22.98
C LEU A 61 2.54 -1.51 -23.86
N ARG A 62 2.79 -1.93 -25.10
CA ARG A 62 3.38 -1.07 -26.13
C ARG A 62 2.25 -0.30 -26.82
N ILE A 63 2.39 1.02 -26.86
CA ILE A 63 1.44 1.94 -27.51
C ILE A 63 2.26 2.74 -28.52
N ASP A 64 1.68 3.02 -29.68
CA ASP A 64 2.31 3.83 -30.71
C ASP A 64 2.68 5.23 -30.16
N PRO A 65 3.85 5.78 -30.55
CA PRO A 65 4.38 7.00 -29.95
C PRO A 65 3.50 8.23 -30.20
N ASP A 66 2.92 8.33 -31.39
CA ASP A 66 2.01 9.41 -31.78
C ASP A 66 0.75 9.48 -30.89
N VAL A 67 0.19 8.32 -30.53
CA VAL A 67 -0.94 8.23 -29.60
C VAL A 67 -0.53 8.72 -28.22
N VAL A 68 0.62 8.27 -27.71
CA VAL A 68 1.11 8.69 -26.39
C VAL A 68 1.36 10.20 -26.36
N ASP A 69 1.96 10.74 -27.41
CA ASP A 69 2.27 12.16 -27.51
C ASP A 69 1.00 13.03 -27.60
N ALA A 70 -0.02 12.58 -28.35
CA ALA A 70 -1.32 13.25 -28.42
C ALA A 70 -2.01 13.35 -27.04
N TYR A 71 -1.90 12.32 -26.18
CA TYR A 71 -2.42 12.39 -24.82
C TYR A 71 -1.54 13.26 -23.91
N LYS A 72 -0.22 13.11 -23.97
CA LYS A 72 0.72 13.92 -23.17
C LYS A 72 0.57 15.41 -23.43
N ALA A 73 0.30 15.81 -24.67
CA ALA A 73 0.05 17.21 -25.04
C ALA A 73 -1.11 17.87 -24.28
N GLN A 74 -2.03 17.06 -23.71
CA GLN A 74 -3.16 17.55 -22.90
C GLN A 74 -2.74 17.90 -21.46
N GLY A 75 -1.47 17.73 -21.09
CA GLY A 75 -0.93 18.07 -19.78
C GLY A 75 -1.24 17.03 -18.69
N ASP A 76 -1.26 17.48 -17.44
CA ASP A 76 -1.44 16.61 -16.28
C ASP A 76 -2.72 15.75 -16.37
N GLY A 77 -2.62 14.51 -15.89
CA GLY A 77 -3.72 13.55 -15.95
C GLY A 77 -3.96 12.90 -17.31
N TRP A 78 -3.04 13.02 -18.28
CA TRP A 78 -3.17 12.41 -19.60
C TRP A 78 -3.38 10.89 -19.56
N GLN A 79 -2.72 10.18 -18.62
CA GLN A 79 -2.94 8.74 -18.43
C GLN A 79 -4.36 8.41 -17.96
N THR A 80 -4.95 9.28 -17.13
CA THR A 80 -6.34 9.13 -16.70
C THR A 80 -7.29 9.33 -17.87
N ARG A 81 -7.03 10.32 -18.74
CA ARG A 81 -7.82 10.54 -19.97
C ARG A 81 -7.68 9.37 -20.95
N MET A 82 -6.46 8.86 -21.16
CA MET A 82 -6.22 7.67 -21.97
C MET A 82 -6.98 6.45 -21.44
N ASN A 83 -6.95 6.21 -20.12
CA ASN A 83 -7.73 5.14 -19.51
C ASN A 83 -9.25 5.33 -19.66
N ALA A 84 -9.75 6.56 -19.60
CA ALA A 84 -11.16 6.86 -19.85
C ALA A 84 -11.57 6.55 -21.30
N ALA A 85 -10.71 6.88 -22.28
CA ALA A 85 -10.92 6.54 -23.68
C ALA A 85 -10.97 5.02 -23.92
N LEU A 86 -10.03 4.26 -23.32
CA LEU A 86 -10.04 2.80 -23.38
C LEU A 86 -11.33 2.21 -22.80
N ARG A 87 -11.78 2.73 -21.65
CA ARG A 87 -13.04 2.31 -21.02
C ARG A 87 -14.25 2.65 -21.89
N HIS A 88 -14.27 3.85 -22.48
CA HIS A 88 -15.35 4.28 -23.37
C HIS A 88 -15.44 3.35 -24.60
N TYR A 89 -14.31 3.10 -25.26
CA TYR A 89 -14.23 2.18 -26.39
C TYR A 89 -14.72 0.78 -26.02
N ALA A 90 -14.30 0.27 -24.87
CA ALA A 90 -14.71 -1.04 -24.40
C ALA A 90 -16.22 -1.14 -24.15
N LYS A 91 -16.84 -0.08 -23.60
CA LYS A 91 -18.31 -0.02 -23.43
C LYS A 91 -19.04 0.06 -24.77
N SER A 92 -18.61 0.96 -25.66
CA SER A 92 -19.31 1.19 -26.94
C SER A 92 -19.22 -0.01 -27.89
N HIS A 93 -18.24 -0.88 -27.71
CA HIS A 93 -18.06 -2.10 -28.51
C HIS A 93 -18.45 -3.39 -27.76
N GLY A 94 -19.14 -3.27 -26.61
CA GLY A 94 -19.67 -4.42 -25.87
C GLY A 94 -18.62 -5.31 -25.19
N LEU A 95 -17.36 -4.86 -25.10
CA LEU A 95 -16.28 -5.53 -24.35
C LEU A 95 -16.46 -5.37 -22.84
N MET A 96 -17.18 -4.32 -22.41
CA MET A 96 -17.61 -4.11 -21.04
C MET A 96 -19.13 -3.93 -21.04
N ARG A 97 -19.83 -4.84 -20.34
CA ARG A 97 -21.25 -4.69 -20.02
C ARG A 97 -21.41 -3.93 -18.71
#